data_AF-A0A9D6J6V7-F1
#
_entry.id   AF-A0A9D6J6V7-F1
#
_cell.length_a   1.000
_cell.length_b   1.000
_cell.length_c   1.000
_cell.angle_alpha   90.00
_cell.angle_beta   90.00
_cell.angle_gamma   90.00
#
_symmetry.space_group_name_H-M   'P 1'
#
loop_
_entity.id
_entity.type
_entity.pdbx_description
1 polymer ?
#
loop_
_entity_poly.entity_id
_entity_poly.type
_entity_poly.pdbx_seq_one_letter_code
_entity_poly.pdbx_strand_id
1 'polypeptide(L)'
;MEKRCPQCGALLTLSQRLCNSCGSRQLETQSQKSIELPEVNEELPEEKVQLAGGLLKGASPSKKSKRTPDDRETPPDLNQTFYRTNPPSESVDFGNKSSIFDSFFGCLGCGIKVFLVLFVLLFLAAIAITPHRRPRRLAPEKACYVNMRVILGAVEMYNMDNSSMITSINDGDTQQGKLISGGYLKSPVNRPEKDCFYDTGGDLTTSGQIKCQSHGTVN
;
A
#
# COMPACT_ATOMS: atom_id res chain seq x y z
N MET A 1 9.66 -10.70 -41.40
CA MET A 1 8.47 -9.82 -41.37
C MET A 1 8.63 -8.90 -40.17
N GLU A 2 8.82 -7.61 -40.38
CA GLU A 2 8.92 -6.63 -39.29
C GLU A 2 7.52 -6.36 -38.73
N LYS A 3 7.35 -6.55 -37.42
CA LYS A 3 6.10 -6.23 -36.73
C LYS A 3 6.08 -4.72 -36.44
N ARG A 4 5.01 -4.04 -36.86
CA ARG A 4 4.77 -2.62 -36.57
C ARG A 4 3.65 -2.48 -35.54
N CYS A 5 3.77 -1.50 -34.67
CA CYS A 5 2.72 -1.19 -33.71
C CYS A 5 1.45 -0.71 -34.45
N PRO A 6 0.26 -1.26 -34.19
CA PRO A 6 -0.99 -0.85 -34.84
C PRO A 6 -1.44 0.56 -34.45
N GLN A 7 -0.92 1.11 -33.34
CA GLN A 7 -1.30 2.42 -32.81
C GLN A 7 -0.40 3.56 -33.32
N CYS A 8 0.91 3.31 -33.51
CA CYS A 8 1.85 4.37 -33.90
C CYS A 8 2.79 4.03 -35.06
N GLY A 9 2.72 2.82 -35.62
CA GLY A 9 3.57 2.40 -36.75
C GLY A 9 5.05 2.16 -36.43
N ALA A 10 5.47 2.32 -35.17
CA ALA A 10 6.83 2.06 -34.72
C ALA A 10 7.20 0.57 -34.83
N LEU A 11 8.47 0.28 -35.12
CA LEU A 11 9.00 -1.08 -35.21
C LEU A 11 9.06 -1.71 -33.81
N LEU A 12 8.48 -2.91 -33.68
CA LEU A 12 8.50 -3.69 -32.45
C LEU A 12 9.59 -4.76 -32.53
N THR A 13 10.40 -4.88 -31.48
CA THR A 13 11.28 -6.05 -31.33
C THR A 13 10.45 -7.24 -30.84
N LEU A 14 10.76 -8.44 -31.33
CA LEU A 14 9.96 -9.68 -31.18
C LEU A 14 9.71 -10.16 -29.73
N SER A 15 10.18 -9.42 -28.71
CA SER A 15 10.08 -9.78 -27.29
C SER A 15 9.44 -8.67 -26.42
N GLN A 16 9.06 -7.54 -27.00
CA GLN A 16 8.52 -6.40 -26.25
C GLN A 16 7.00 -6.49 -26.06
N ARG A 17 6.57 -6.65 -24.81
CA ARG A 17 5.14 -6.65 -24.41
C ARG A 17 4.46 -5.29 -24.54
N LEU A 18 5.24 -4.21 -24.62
CA LEU A 18 4.76 -2.83 -24.72
C LEU A 18 5.53 -2.09 -25.82
N CYS A 19 4.84 -1.22 -26.54
CA CYS A 19 5.50 -0.33 -27.49
C CYS A 19 6.20 0.82 -26.75
N ASN A 20 7.51 1.00 -26.95
CA ASN A 20 8.28 2.07 -26.33
C ASN A 20 7.91 3.48 -26.82
N SER A 21 7.24 3.59 -27.98
CA SER A 21 6.87 4.89 -28.57
C SER A 21 5.49 5.39 -28.11
N CYS A 22 4.50 4.50 -27.97
CA CYS A 22 3.13 4.89 -27.62
C CYS A 22 2.59 4.25 -26.32
N GLY A 23 3.34 3.35 -25.69
CA GLY A 23 2.93 2.70 -24.44
C GLY A 23 1.84 1.63 -24.57
N SER A 24 1.36 1.34 -25.79
CA SER A 24 0.32 0.33 -25.99
C SER A 24 0.85 -1.08 -25.70
N ARG A 25 0.12 -1.85 -24.86
CA ARG A 25 0.39 -3.27 -24.58
C ARG A 25 -0.03 -4.10 -25.79
N GLN A 26 0.88 -4.92 -26.31
CA GLN A 26 0.58 -5.86 -27.38
C GLN A 26 0.13 -7.18 -26.75
N LEU A 27 -1.07 -7.63 -27.08
CA LEU A 27 -1.60 -8.94 -26.69
C LEU A 27 -0.97 -10.01 -27.58
N GLU A 28 0.27 -10.42 -27.30
CA GLU A 28 0.84 -11.58 -27.97
C GLU A 28 0.34 -12.85 -27.28
N THR A 29 -0.56 -13.57 -27.98
CA THR A 29 -0.95 -14.95 -27.70
C THR A 29 0.32 -15.79 -27.62
N GLN A 30 0.64 -16.23 -26.40
CA GLN A 30 1.86 -16.97 -26.11
C GLN A 30 1.82 -18.34 -26.81
N SER A 31 2.67 -18.51 -27.82
CA SER A 31 3.07 -19.84 -28.30
C SER A 31 3.92 -20.48 -27.20
N GLN A 32 3.35 -21.46 -26.51
CA GLN A 32 4.03 -22.31 -25.55
C GLN A 32 5.26 -22.96 -26.21
N LYS A 33 6.43 -22.72 -25.64
CA LYS A 33 7.58 -23.60 -25.76
C LYS A 33 8.06 -23.88 -24.35
N SER A 34 7.57 -24.99 -23.80
CA SER A 34 8.01 -25.58 -22.56
C SER A 34 9.51 -25.90 -22.65
N ILE A 35 10.27 -25.42 -21.67
CA ILE A 35 11.63 -25.87 -21.39
C ILE A 35 11.51 -26.87 -20.24
N GLU A 36 11.82 -28.13 -20.52
CA GLU A 36 12.08 -29.17 -19.52
C GLU A 36 13.29 -28.77 -18.67
N LEU A 37 13.16 -28.85 -17.34
CA LEU A 37 14.31 -28.93 -16.44
C LEU A 37 14.66 -30.41 -16.23
N PRO A 38 15.95 -30.79 -16.26
CA PRO A 38 16.37 -32.14 -15.88
C PRO A 38 16.36 -32.34 -14.36
N GLU A 39 15.89 -33.52 -13.96
CA GLU A 39 16.05 -34.10 -12.62
C GLU A 39 17.53 -34.17 -12.25
N VAL A 40 17.87 -33.68 -11.05
CA VAL A 40 19.15 -33.97 -10.40
C VAL A 40 18.86 -34.59 -9.05
N ASN A 41 19.43 -35.78 -8.89
CA ASN A 41 19.15 -36.75 -7.85
C ASN A 41 19.86 -36.37 -6.55
N GLU A 42 19.16 -36.65 -5.47
CA GLU A 42 19.50 -36.41 -4.07
C GLU A 42 20.34 -37.58 -3.54
N GLU A 43 21.59 -37.34 -3.12
CA GLU A 43 22.32 -38.22 -2.21
C GLU A 43 23.00 -37.39 -1.11
N LEU A 44 22.45 -37.54 0.10
CA LEU A 44 22.98 -37.08 1.37
C LEU A 44 24.19 -37.95 1.78
N PRO A 45 25.09 -37.45 2.64
CA PRO A 45 25.23 -38.21 3.87
C PRO A 45 25.18 -37.35 5.14
N GLU A 46 24.63 -38.03 6.13
CA GLU A 46 24.34 -37.64 7.50
C GLU A 46 25.62 -37.31 8.28
N GLU A 47 25.59 -36.27 9.14
CA GLU A 47 25.97 -36.49 10.54
C GLU A 47 25.31 -35.47 11.49
N LYS A 48 24.83 -36.05 12.59
CA LYS A 48 24.00 -35.57 13.69
C LYS A 48 24.59 -34.37 14.44
N VAL A 49 23.73 -33.51 15.00
CA VAL A 49 23.49 -33.44 16.46
C VAL A 49 22.05 -32.98 16.75
N GLN A 50 21.51 -33.63 17.77
CA GLN A 50 20.14 -33.76 18.24
C GLN A 50 19.58 -32.60 19.08
N LEU A 51 18.23 -32.52 19.03
CA LEU A 51 17.24 -32.31 20.12
C LEU A 51 17.34 -30.99 20.92
N ALA A 52 16.26 -30.31 21.31
CA ALA A 52 14.82 -30.55 21.40
C ALA A 52 14.16 -29.16 21.50
N GLY A 53 12.89 -28.89 21.24
CA GLY A 53 11.69 -29.66 20.99
C GLY A 53 10.51 -28.67 20.97
N GLY A 54 9.30 -29.16 20.68
CA GLY A 54 8.08 -28.46 21.11
C GLY A 54 7.29 -27.69 20.04
N LEU A 55 6.75 -28.44 19.09
CA LEU A 55 5.39 -28.37 18.54
C LEU A 55 4.50 -27.11 18.79
N LEU A 56 3.97 -26.63 17.67
CA LEU A 56 2.82 -25.74 17.48
C LEU A 56 1.61 -26.03 18.38
N LYS A 57 0.99 -24.96 18.92
CA LYS A 57 -0.44 -24.59 18.82
C LYS A 57 -0.81 -23.56 19.89
N GLY A 58 -1.54 -22.51 19.51
CA GLY A 58 -2.22 -21.65 20.49
C GLY A 58 -2.76 -20.36 19.90
N ALA A 59 -4.07 -20.33 19.67
CA ALA A 59 -4.82 -19.14 19.32
C ALA A 59 -5.08 -18.22 20.53
N SER A 60 -5.33 -16.93 20.23
CA SER A 60 -6.09 -15.93 21.01
C SER A 60 -5.48 -15.42 22.34
N PRO A 61 -6.07 -14.41 23.01
CA PRO A 61 -6.54 -13.09 22.56
C PRO A 61 -6.02 -11.96 23.51
N SER A 62 -5.62 -10.79 23.01
CA SER A 62 -5.25 -9.67 23.92
C SER A 62 -6.36 -8.63 24.09
N LYS A 63 -7.18 -8.96 25.10
CA LYS A 63 -7.87 -8.12 26.10
C LYS A 63 -7.99 -6.60 25.86
N LYS A 64 -9.25 -6.15 25.96
CA LYS A 64 -9.71 -4.81 26.38
C LYS A 64 -8.76 -4.15 27.38
N SER A 65 -8.20 -3.00 27.02
CA SER A 65 -7.76 -1.98 27.97
C SER A 65 -8.66 -0.76 27.83
N LYS A 66 -9.36 -0.48 28.93
CA LYS A 66 -10.32 0.59 29.11
C LYS A 66 -9.53 1.82 29.59
N ARG A 67 -9.47 2.90 28.81
CA ARG A 67 -9.18 4.24 29.34
C ARG A 67 -10.05 5.30 28.68
N THR A 68 -10.57 6.13 29.56
CA THR A 68 -11.56 7.19 29.44
C THR A 68 -11.02 8.44 28.75
N PRO A 69 -11.93 9.36 28.34
CA PRO A 69 -11.59 10.59 27.66
C PRO A 69 -11.06 11.62 28.65
N ASP A 70 -10.01 12.35 28.27
CA ASP A 70 -9.68 13.62 28.90
C ASP A 70 -9.32 14.62 27.81
N ASP A 71 -10.12 15.68 27.80
CA ASP A 71 -10.04 16.84 26.94
C ASP A 71 -8.81 17.68 27.31
N ARG A 72 -8.04 18.09 26.30
CA ARG A 72 -7.37 19.39 26.36
C ARG A 72 -7.27 20.01 24.97
N GLU A 73 -8.04 21.07 24.84
CA GLU A 73 -8.15 21.97 23.70
C GLU A 73 -6.84 22.70 23.34
N THR A 74 -6.68 22.90 22.02
CA THR A 74 -6.11 24.07 21.29
C THR A 74 -4.58 24.31 21.22
N PRO A 75 -4.07 24.99 20.15
CA PRO A 75 -4.77 25.61 19.00
C PRO A 75 -4.38 25.04 17.61
N PRO A 76 -5.12 25.38 16.54
CA PRO A 76 -4.73 25.04 15.17
C PRO A 76 -3.99 26.22 14.53
N ASP A 77 -2.72 26.02 14.20
CA ASP A 77 -2.01 26.84 13.22
C ASP A 77 -1.02 25.95 12.48
N LEU A 78 -1.36 25.54 11.26
CA LEU A 78 -0.61 25.82 10.03
C LEU A 78 -1.09 24.92 8.89
N ASN A 79 -1.60 25.56 7.84
CA ASN A 79 -1.41 25.21 6.43
C ASN A 79 -1.19 23.73 6.08
N GLN A 80 -2.27 22.95 6.16
CA GLN A 80 -2.39 21.74 5.34
C GLN A 80 -3.56 21.88 4.36
N THR A 81 -3.46 22.92 3.53
CA THR A 81 -4.11 22.98 2.23
C THR A 81 -3.26 22.20 1.22
N PHE A 82 -3.93 21.58 0.24
CA PHE A 82 -3.37 20.80 -0.89
C PHE A 82 -2.87 19.37 -0.54
N TYR A 83 -3.58 18.26 -0.81
CA TYR A 83 -4.66 17.98 -1.76
C TYR A 83 -5.73 17.10 -1.09
N ARG A 84 -6.80 17.74 -0.65
CA ARG A 84 -8.11 17.10 -0.49
C ARG A 84 -8.91 17.54 -1.71
N THR A 85 -8.91 16.77 -2.79
CA THR A 85 -9.98 16.94 -3.78
C THR A 85 -11.25 16.49 -3.09
N ASN A 86 -11.94 17.44 -2.44
CA ASN A 86 -13.34 17.26 -2.10
C ASN A 86 -14.04 16.89 -3.41
N PRO A 87 -14.79 15.78 -3.49
CA PRO A 87 -15.80 15.69 -4.53
C PRO A 87 -16.73 16.90 -4.34
N PRO A 88 -17.23 17.52 -5.43
CA PRO A 88 -18.18 18.61 -5.30
C PRO A 88 -19.33 18.15 -4.41
N SER A 89 -19.55 18.86 -3.29
CA SER A 89 -20.79 18.74 -2.56
C SER A 89 -21.86 19.39 -3.42
N GLU A 90 -22.33 18.68 -4.43
CA GLU A 90 -23.63 18.93 -5.04
C GLU A 90 -24.65 18.76 -3.91
N SER A 91 -25.11 19.89 -3.39
CA SER A 91 -26.34 19.96 -2.62
C SER A 91 -27.45 19.45 -3.55
N VAL A 92 -27.85 18.20 -3.33
CA VAL A 92 -29.02 17.64 -3.99
C VAL A 92 -30.21 18.38 -3.40
N ASP A 93 -30.67 19.41 -4.08
CA ASP A 93 -31.94 20.07 -3.77
C ASP A 93 -33.06 19.06 -3.98
N PHE A 94 -33.53 18.47 -2.89
CA PHE A 94 -34.77 17.70 -2.88
C PHE A 94 -35.95 18.68 -2.95
N GLY A 95 -36.08 19.29 -4.13
CA GLY A 95 -37.24 20.07 -4.53
C GLY A 95 -38.50 19.28 -4.24
N ASN A 96 -39.28 19.82 -3.31
CA ASN A 96 -40.57 19.37 -2.86
C ASN A 96 -41.44 18.87 -4.04
N LYS A 97 -41.57 17.55 -4.18
CA LYS A 97 -42.55 16.89 -5.07
C LYS A 97 -43.37 15.89 -4.27
N SER A 98 -44.23 16.42 -3.42
CA SER A 98 -45.29 15.70 -2.72
C SER A 98 -46.43 15.20 -3.64
N SER A 99 -46.16 14.90 -4.92
CA SER A 99 -47.20 14.56 -5.91
C SER A 99 -46.96 13.23 -6.64
N ILE A 100 -45.84 12.53 -6.35
CA ILE A 100 -45.53 11.23 -6.97
C ILE A 100 -46.03 10.05 -6.11
N PHE A 101 -46.18 10.24 -4.80
CA PHE A 101 -46.57 9.17 -3.88
C PHE A 101 -48.07 8.83 -3.89
N ASP A 102 -48.94 9.72 -4.35
CA ASP A 102 -50.40 9.52 -4.27
C ASP A 102 -50.97 8.59 -5.35
N SER A 103 -50.21 8.27 -6.39
CA SER A 103 -50.66 7.38 -7.49
C SER A 103 -50.38 5.89 -7.24
N PHE A 104 -49.63 5.53 -6.19
CA PHE A 104 -49.23 4.13 -5.95
C PHE A 104 -50.14 3.37 -4.97
N PHE A 105 -51.00 4.07 -4.21
CA PHE A 105 -51.84 3.48 -3.16
C PHE A 105 -53.31 3.24 -3.57
N GLY A 106 -53.71 3.61 -4.79
CA GLY A 106 -55.07 3.44 -5.27
C GLY A 106 -55.28 2.15 -6.06
N CYS A 107 -56.09 1.24 -5.52
CA CYS A 107 -56.72 0.05 -6.15
C CYS A 107 -56.05 -1.33 -5.93
N LEU A 108 -56.60 -2.03 -4.93
CA LEU A 108 -57.00 -3.46 -4.88
C LEU A 108 -56.19 -4.56 -5.59
N GLY A 109 -54.87 -4.40 -5.70
CA GLY A 109 -53.88 -5.49 -5.85
C GLY A 109 -52.78 -5.38 -4.79
N CYS A 110 -53.16 -4.84 -3.62
CA CYS A 110 -52.33 -3.99 -2.76
C CYS A 110 -51.09 -4.67 -2.14
N GLY A 111 -51.08 -5.99 -2.02
CA GLY A 111 -49.98 -6.71 -1.36
C GLY A 111 -48.69 -6.76 -2.18
N ILE A 112 -48.78 -7.02 -3.50
CA ILE A 112 -47.59 -7.30 -4.32
C ILE A 112 -46.77 -6.03 -4.54
N LYS A 113 -47.41 -4.88 -4.79
CA LYS A 113 -46.70 -3.62 -5.02
C LYS A 113 -46.03 -3.10 -3.75
N VAL A 114 -46.71 -3.19 -2.61
CA VAL A 114 -46.14 -2.85 -1.30
C VAL A 114 -44.99 -3.80 -0.97
N PHE A 115 -45.15 -5.10 -1.25
CA PHE A 115 -44.08 -6.09 -1.07
C PHE A 115 -42.87 -5.80 -1.95
N LEU A 116 -43.05 -5.42 -3.22
CA LEU A 116 -41.93 -5.06 -4.12
C LEU A 116 -41.21 -3.80 -3.64
N VAL A 117 -41.91 -2.76 -3.22
CA VAL A 117 -41.29 -1.54 -2.70
C VAL A 117 -40.52 -1.83 -1.41
N LEU A 118 -41.10 -2.59 -0.48
CA LEU A 118 -40.43 -2.99 0.75
C LEU A 118 -39.22 -3.89 0.48
N PHE A 119 -39.34 -4.85 -0.45
CA PHE A 119 -38.24 -5.74 -0.83
C PHE A 119 -37.07 -4.97 -1.45
N VAL A 120 -37.35 -4.01 -2.34
CA VAL A 120 -36.32 -3.15 -2.95
C VAL A 120 -35.66 -2.25 -1.91
N LEU A 121 -36.43 -1.63 -1.01
CA LEU A 121 -35.87 -0.80 0.05
C LEU A 121 -34.99 -1.60 1.03
N LEU A 122 -35.42 -2.81 1.40
CA LEU A 122 -34.64 -3.72 2.26
C LEU A 122 -33.36 -4.21 1.56
N PHE A 123 -33.43 -4.56 0.28
CA PHE A 123 -32.28 -5.03 -0.48
C PHE A 123 -31.23 -3.92 -0.70
N LEU A 124 -31.68 -2.71 -1.03
CA LEU A 124 -30.79 -1.55 -1.15
C LEU A 124 -30.15 -1.18 0.19
N ALA A 125 -30.91 -1.24 1.29
CA ALA A 125 -30.37 -1.04 2.63
C ALA A 125 -29.34 -2.12 3.02
N ALA A 126 -29.55 -3.39 2.61
CA ALA A 126 -28.61 -4.48 2.87
C ALA A 126 -27.26 -4.31 2.14
N ILE A 127 -27.27 -3.78 0.90
CA ILE A 127 -26.05 -3.56 0.11
C ILE A 127 -25.31 -2.29 0.54
N ALA A 128 -26.01 -1.25 1.00
CA ALA A 128 -25.40 0.02 1.36
C ALA A 128 -24.51 -0.03 2.62
N ILE A 129 -24.57 -1.10 3.43
CA ILE A 129 -23.88 -1.21 4.73
C ILE A 129 -22.63 -2.11 4.63
N THR A 130 -21.73 -1.80 3.71
CA THR A 130 -20.32 -2.10 3.96
C THR A 130 -19.50 -0.81 3.87
N PRO A 131 -19.56 0.06 4.90
CA PRO A 131 -18.52 1.05 5.04
C PRO A 131 -17.25 0.28 5.36
N HIS A 132 -16.46 -0.03 4.32
CA HIS A 132 -15.13 -0.61 4.44
C HIS A 132 -14.21 0.46 5.05
N ARG A 133 -14.38 0.68 6.36
CA ARG A 133 -13.54 1.56 7.17
C ARG A 133 -12.18 0.87 7.27
N ARG A 134 -11.34 1.08 6.26
CA ARG A 134 -9.93 0.72 6.34
C ARG A 134 -9.38 1.41 7.59
N PRO A 135 -8.87 0.66 8.58
CA PRO A 135 -8.31 1.27 9.77
C PRO A 135 -7.13 2.14 9.34
N ARG A 136 -7.20 3.46 9.58
CA ARG A 136 -6.14 4.41 9.24
C ARG A 136 -4.78 4.04 9.85
N ARG A 137 -4.76 3.16 10.86
CA ARG A 137 -3.56 2.63 11.52
C ARG A 137 -2.62 1.87 10.58
N LEU A 138 -3.10 1.36 9.45
CA LEU A 138 -2.23 0.70 8.46
C LEU A 138 -1.47 1.69 7.57
N ALA A 139 -1.92 2.95 7.49
CA ALA A 139 -1.25 3.98 6.69
C ALA A 139 0.12 4.43 7.25
N PRO A 140 0.28 4.71 8.57
CA PRO A 140 1.57 5.11 9.13
C PRO A 140 2.61 3.99 9.07
N GLU A 141 2.21 2.75 9.36
CA GLU A 141 3.09 1.58 9.25
C GLU A 141 3.64 1.44 7.82
N LYS A 142 2.76 1.48 6.81
CA LYS A 142 3.19 1.40 5.40
C LYS A 142 4.08 2.57 4.99
N ALA A 143 3.82 3.78 5.51
CA ALA A 143 4.68 4.92 5.25
C ALA A 143 6.09 4.72 5.83
N CYS A 144 6.20 4.12 7.02
CA CYS A 144 7.48 3.77 7.64
C CYS A 144 8.29 2.81 6.74
N TYR A 145 7.67 1.72 6.29
CA TYR A 145 8.32 0.75 5.39
C TYR A 145 8.79 1.37 4.07
N VAL A 146 7.99 2.27 3.48
CA VAL A 146 8.37 2.97 2.24
C VAL A 146 9.55 3.90 2.50
N ASN A 147 9.51 4.65 3.59
CA ASN A 147 10.60 5.55 4.01
C ASN A 147 11.92 4.79 4.21
N MET A 148 11.89 3.63 4.88
CA MET A 148 13.08 2.80 5.08
C MET A 148 13.71 2.36 3.75
N ARG A 149 12.89 1.96 2.76
CA ARG A 149 13.40 1.60 1.43
C ARG A 149 13.98 2.79 0.68
N VAL A 150 13.37 3.97 0.81
CA VAL A 150 13.89 5.21 0.20
C VAL A 150 15.24 5.58 0.80
N ILE A 151 15.39 5.49 2.13
CA ILE A 151 16.66 5.77 2.80
C ILE A 151 17.73 4.76 2.36
N LEU A 152 17.41 3.47 2.30
CA LEU A 152 18.36 2.43 1.90
C LEU A 152 18.86 2.67 0.47
N GLY A 153 17.95 2.93 -0.47
CA GLY A 153 18.32 3.24 -1.86
C GLY A 153 19.13 4.53 -1.98
N ALA A 154 18.80 5.57 -1.20
CA ALA A 154 19.58 6.81 -1.17
C ALA A 154 21.00 6.58 -0.65
N VAL A 155 21.18 5.74 0.38
CA VAL A 155 22.50 5.38 0.91
C VAL A 155 23.28 4.53 -0.09
N GLU A 156 22.65 3.56 -0.73
CA GLU A 156 23.27 2.72 -1.76
C GLU A 156 23.80 3.58 -2.92
N MET A 157 22.96 4.48 -3.44
CA MET A 157 23.36 5.43 -4.48
C MET A 157 24.49 6.36 -4.02
N TYR A 158 24.40 6.89 -2.79
CA TYR A 158 25.46 7.72 -2.23
C TYR A 158 26.79 6.97 -2.13
N ASN A 159 26.77 5.71 -1.70
CA ASN A 159 27.97 4.87 -1.56
C ASN A 159 28.58 4.49 -2.91
N MET A 160 27.79 4.46 -3.99
CA MET A 160 28.30 4.25 -5.35
C MET A 160 29.04 5.47 -5.90
N ASP A 161 28.58 6.68 -5.56
CA ASP A 161 29.10 7.93 -6.13
C ASP A 161 30.23 8.55 -5.29
N ASN A 162 30.34 8.20 -4.01
CA ASN A 162 31.26 8.82 -3.07
C ASN A 162 32.24 7.80 -2.51
N SER A 163 33.53 8.17 -2.43
CA SER A 163 34.56 7.34 -1.80
C SER A 163 34.39 7.22 -0.28
N SER A 164 33.77 8.23 0.36
CA SER A 164 33.45 8.22 1.78
C SER A 164 32.09 7.57 2.01
N MET A 165 32.05 6.25 2.17
CA MET A 165 30.81 5.49 2.34
C MET A 165 30.14 5.79 3.69
N ILE A 166 28.81 5.85 3.69
CA ILE A 166 27.97 5.87 4.89
C ILE A 166 27.79 4.42 5.33
N THR A 167 28.34 4.08 6.51
CA THR A 167 28.27 2.74 7.11
C THR A 167 27.09 2.57 8.07
N SER A 168 26.60 3.67 8.65
CA SER A 168 25.45 3.67 9.55
C SER A 168 24.63 4.95 9.38
N ILE A 169 23.31 4.78 9.48
CA ILE A 169 22.34 5.85 9.56
C ILE A 169 21.71 5.87 10.94
N ASN A 170 21.64 7.07 11.49
CA ASN A 170 20.82 7.40 12.64
C ASN A 170 19.89 8.53 12.17
N ASP A 171 18.74 8.68 12.82
CA ASP A 171 17.88 9.86 12.63
C ASP A 171 18.58 11.19 12.93
N GLY A 172 19.76 11.16 13.55
CA GLY A 172 20.60 12.32 13.75
C GLY A 172 21.00 12.97 12.42
N ASP A 173 20.72 14.27 12.33
CA ASP A 173 20.75 15.11 11.13
C ASP A 173 22.03 15.01 10.27
N THR A 174 23.15 14.56 10.83
CA THR A 174 24.45 14.58 10.15
C THR A 174 24.51 13.68 8.91
N GLN A 175 23.94 12.47 8.94
CA GLN A 175 24.02 11.55 7.78
C GLN A 175 22.89 11.80 6.78
N GLN A 176 21.66 12.03 7.26
CA GLN A 176 20.56 12.44 6.38
C GLN A 176 20.85 13.79 5.72
N GLY A 177 21.51 14.72 6.42
CA GLY A 177 21.97 15.99 5.87
C GLY A 177 22.92 15.82 4.69
N LYS A 178 23.84 14.85 4.73
CA LYS A 178 24.71 14.52 3.59
C LYS A 178 23.94 13.99 2.38
N LEU A 179 22.95 13.12 2.63
CA LEU A 179 22.09 12.59 1.57
C LEU A 179 21.26 13.70 0.92
N ILE A 180 20.82 14.68 1.70
CA ILE A 180 20.09 15.85 1.19
C ILE A 180 21.02 16.79 0.42
N SER A 181 22.19 17.11 0.96
CA SER A 181 23.17 17.97 0.29
C SER A 181 23.71 17.35 -1.00
N GLY A 182 23.81 16.01 -1.04
CA GLY A 182 24.21 15.26 -2.22
C GLY A 182 23.09 15.06 -3.25
N GLY A 183 21.86 15.51 -2.97
CA GLY A 183 20.72 15.37 -3.88
C GLY A 183 20.12 13.96 -3.96
N TYR A 184 20.54 13.04 -3.09
CA TYR A 184 19.97 11.68 -2.98
C TYR A 184 18.61 11.70 -2.29
N LEU A 185 18.38 12.66 -1.41
CA LEU A 185 17.09 12.95 -0.79
C LEU A 185 16.69 14.39 -1.07
N LYS A 186 15.41 14.62 -1.41
CA LYS A 186 14.88 15.97 -1.62
C LYS A 186 14.69 16.74 -0.31
N SER A 187 14.41 16.02 0.78
CA SER A 187 14.14 16.58 2.11
C SER A 187 14.41 15.51 3.17
N PRO A 188 14.48 15.90 4.46
CA PRO A 188 14.49 14.93 5.54
C PRO A 188 13.27 14.02 5.48
N VAL A 189 13.45 12.76 5.88
CA VAL A 189 12.39 11.76 5.81
C VAL A 189 11.37 12.00 6.92
N ASN A 190 10.10 12.16 6.54
CA ASN A 190 9.05 12.44 7.49
C ASN A 190 8.68 11.19 8.31
N ARG A 191 8.60 11.34 9.63
CA ARG A 191 8.34 10.25 10.56
C ARG A 191 6.83 10.06 10.70
N PRO A 192 6.31 8.85 10.44
CA PRO A 192 4.86 8.62 10.47
C PRO A 192 4.28 8.63 11.90
N GLU A 193 5.08 8.24 12.88
CA GLU A 193 4.73 8.27 14.31
C GLU A 193 5.84 8.91 15.13
N LYS A 194 5.51 9.40 16.33
CA LYS A 194 6.43 10.16 17.20
C LYS A 194 7.55 9.28 17.80
N ASP A 195 7.32 7.97 17.85
CA ASP A 195 8.20 6.93 18.39
C ASP A 195 8.97 6.18 17.29
N CYS A 196 8.81 6.55 16.02
CA CYS A 196 9.49 5.89 14.91
C CYS A 196 10.92 6.39 14.77
N PHE A 197 11.90 5.67 15.31
CA PHE A 197 13.33 5.96 15.08
C PHE A 197 13.96 5.02 14.06
N TYR A 198 14.62 5.57 13.03
CA TYR A 198 15.41 4.80 12.08
C TYR A 198 16.85 4.66 12.59
N ASP A 199 17.29 3.41 12.66
CA ASP A 199 18.61 3.00 13.05
C ASP A 199 19.10 1.93 12.06
N THR A 200 20.36 1.57 12.15
CA THR A 200 21.00 0.57 11.30
C THR A 200 21.18 -0.75 12.06
N GLY A 201 20.89 -1.86 11.39
CA GLY A 201 21.34 -3.19 11.77
C GLY A 201 22.50 -3.61 10.90
N GLY A 202 23.73 -3.50 11.40
CA GLY A 202 24.95 -3.86 10.66
C GLY A 202 25.54 -2.71 9.83
N ASP A 203 26.46 -3.05 8.93
CA ASP A 203 27.15 -2.08 8.06
C ASP A 203 26.42 -1.95 6.70
N LEU A 204 25.97 -0.75 6.37
CA LEU A 204 25.23 -0.44 5.14
C LEU A 204 26.04 -0.63 3.84
N THR A 205 27.35 -0.85 3.93
CA THR A 205 28.20 -1.09 2.75
C THR A 205 28.14 -2.52 2.23
N THR A 206 27.72 -3.48 3.05
CA THR A 206 27.74 -4.92 2.71
C THR A 206 26.32 -5.49 2.64
N SER A 207 25.72 -5.73 3.80
CA SER A 207 24.38 -6.31 3.94
C SER A 207 23.59 -5.68 5.08
N GLY A 208 23.95 -4.46 5.46
CA GLY A 208 23.28 -3.71 6.52
C GLY A 208 21.82 -3.47 6.17
N GLN A 209 20.98 -3.51 7.20
CA GLN A 209 19.55 -3.29 7.07
C GLN A 209 19.16 -2.03 7.83
N ILE A 210 18.19 -1.30 7.30
CA ILE A 210 17.56 -0.21 8.06
C ILE A 210 16.47 -0.83 8.94
N LYS A 211 16.45 -0.44 10.21
CA LYS A 211 15.46 -0.88 11.20
C LYS A 211 14.77 0.34 11.80
N CYS A 212 13.48 0.22 12.01
CA CYS A 212 12.69 1.14 12.80
C CYS A 212 12.50 0.57 14.21
N GLN A 213 12.70 1.37 15.25
CA GLN A 213 12.51 0.93 16.63
C GLN A 213 11.07 0.49 16.95
N SER A 214 10.07 1.11 16.30
CA SER A 214 8.65 0.81 16.53
C SER A 214 8.09 -0.24 15.57
N HIS A 215 8.53 -0.24 14.30
CA HIS A 215 7.95 -1.09 13.23
C HIS A 215 8.81 -2.26 12.76
N GLY A 216 10.07 -2.39 13.21
CA GLY A 216 10.95 -3.52 12.86
C GLY A 216 11.83 -3.26 11.63
N THR A 217 12.27 -4.31 10.94
CA THR A 217 13.20 -4.20 9.78
C THR A 217 12.51 -4.50 8.46
N VAL A 218 13.05 -3.97 7.35
CA VAL A 218 12.62 -4.34 6.01
C VAL A 218 13.64 -5.28 5.40
N ASN A 219 13.23 -6.52 5.12
CA ASN A 219 13.96 -7.48 4.28
C ASN A 219 13.31 -7.58 2.90
#